data_AF-A0A6P2RSM6-F1
#
_entry.id   AF-A0A6P2RSM6-F1
#
_cell.length_a   1.000
_cell.length_b   1.000
_cell.length_c   1.000
_cell.angle_alpha   90.00
_cell.angle_beta   90.00
_cell.angle_gamma   90.00
#
_symmetry.space_group_name_H-M   'P 1'
#
loop_
_entity.id
_entity.type
_entity.pdbx_description
1 polymer ?
#
loop_
_entity_poly.entity_id
_entity_poly.type
_entity_poly.pdbx_seq_one_letter_code
_entity_poly.pdbx_strand_id
1 'polypeptide(L)'
;MDRTCDSVVSWGKLVLLLLVIRSASADVGHMGVAHVSSGYSQCSWKDNGDGTVTVGVTINYDYMPNVNGSGGPMVFQARGVMFYSYDKTGAPKQNTFVADYVWLNGVGYTDRQSTLPEYAIYTNLQFPPTSLPKTPWVEWRPFSATVTARIQKAKIAEWPAVSIRAADVTNEFDIAEITGGAYVSADTTGGCTLIADPIVTPPPPRPQIELTVTAPDWNLGELPRGNNEKVFPLPRSSFVLEQPTCSGISISRMRDSLSMHITKTAGSATAICSRIWQTPHRRCRTGSP
;
A
#
# COMPACT_ATOMS: atom_id res chain seq x y z
N MET A 1 27.79 26.63 -73.78
CA MET A 1 27.28 27.06 -72.47
C MET A 1 26.76 25.80 -71.78
N ASP A 2 27.66 25.04 -71.16
CA ASP A 2 27.27 23.86 -70.39
C ASP A 2 27.89 23.99 -69.00
N ARG A 3 27.03 24.12 -67.99
CA ARG A 3 27.39 24.11 -66.58
C ARG A 3 27.08 22.72 -66.03
N THR A 4 28.12 21.96 -65.73
CA THR A 4 28.05 20.81 -64.83
C THR A 4 28.25 21.29 -63.40
N CYS A 5 27.27 21.03 -62.53
CA CYS A 5 27.37 21.26 -61.09
C CYS A 5 27.76 19.95 -60.41
N ASP A 6 29.01 19.86 -59.94
CA ASP A 6 29.47 18.81 -59.05
C ASP A 6 29.09 19.15 -57.61
N SER A 7 28.20 18.37 -56.99
CA SER A 7 27.97 18.40 -55.55
C SER A 7 28.86 17.35 -54.88
N VAL A 8 29.95 17.82 -54.26
CA VAL A 8 30.84 17.00 -53.42
C VAL A 8 30.12 16.68 -52.11
N VAL A 9 29.53 15.48 -52.03
CA VAL A 9 28.94 14.95 -50.79
C VAL A 9 30.09 14.58 -49.85
N SER A 10 30.21 15.33 -48.74
CA SER A 10 31.22 15.12 -47.70
C SER A 10 30.95 13.84 -46.91
N TRP A 11 31.66 12.77 -47.28
CA TRP A 11 31.63 11.46 -46.62
C TRP A 11 32.01 11.49 -45.13
N GLY A 12 32.64 12.57 -44.65
CA GLY A 12 33.11 12.70 -43.27
C GLY A 12 32.00 12.79 -42.21
N LYS A 13 30.77 13.17 -42.57
CA LYS A 13 29.64 13.23 -41.62
C LYS A 13 28.85 11.93 -41.50
N LEU A 14 29.00 11.00 -42.45
CA LEU A 14 28.26 9.73 -42.41
C LEU A 14 28.88 8.72 -41.42
N VAL A 15 30.21 8.80 -41.21
CA VAL A 15 30.94 7.89 -40.31
C VAL A 15 30.70 8.23 -38.83
N LEU A 16 30.45 9.50 -38.49
CA LEU A 16 30.15 9.92 -37.12
C LEU A 16 28.70 9.58 -36.69
N LEU A 17 27.78 9.39 -37.64
CA LEU A 17 26.39 8.99 -37.38
C LEU A 17 26.23 7.47 -37.18
N LEU A 18 27.17 6.67 -37.66
CA LEU A 18 27.17 5.21 -37.51
C LEU A 18 27.82 4.70 -36.20
N LEU A 19 28.42 5.59 -35.40
CA LEU A 19 29.20 5.23 -34.21
C LEU A 19 28.47 5.41 -32.87
N VAL A 20 27.20 5.85 -32.87
CA VAL A 20 26.42 6.08 -31.63
C VAL A 20 25.34 5.02 -31.37
N ILE A 21 25.15 4.05 -32.28
CA ILE A 21 24.27 2.90 -32.02
C ILE A 21 25.10 1.76 -31.41
N ARG A 22 25.81 2.03 -30.30
CA ARG A 22 26.09 0.96 -29.34
C ARG A 22 24.83 0.81 -28.52
N SER A 23 23.91 -0.02 -29.02
CA SER A 23 22.86 -0.60 -28.21
C SER A 23 23.53 -1.30 -27.04
N ALA A 24 23.60 -0.64 -25.90
CA ALA A 24 23.77 -1.32 -24.64
C ALA A 24 22.49 -2.15 -24.49
N SER A 25 22.50 -3.39 -24.99
CA SER A 25 21.66 -4.43 -24.42
C SER A 25 22.18 -4.61 -23.01
N ALA A 26 21.69 -3.76 -22.09
CA ALA A 26 21.78 -4.07 -20.68
C ALA A 26 21.07 -5.41 -20.55
N ASP A 27 21.83 -6.41 -20.11
CA ASP A 27 21.28 -7.68 -19.67
C ASP A 27 20.45 -7.34 -18.43
N VAL A 28 19.19 -6.97 -18.65
CA VAL A 28 18.26 -6.64 -17.57
C VAL A 28 18.06 -7.94 -16.84
N GLY A 29 18.48 -8.00 -15.58
CA GLY A 29 18.33 -9.20 -14.74
C GLY A 29 16.94 -9.78 -14.93
N HIS A 30 16.86 -10.99 -15.48
CA HIS A 30 15.57 -11.57 -15.84
C HIS A 30 14.89 -12.07 -14.57
N MET A 31 13.76 -11.45 -14.19
CA MET A 31 12.84 -12.05 -13.23
C MET A 31 11.96 -13.07 -13.99
N GLY A 32 11.93 -14.30 -13.49
CA GLY A 32 10.99 -15.31 -13.97
C GLY A 32 9.59 -15.09 -13.38
N VAL A 33 8.55 -15.59 -14.05
CA VAL A 33 7.20 -15.66 -13.48
C VAL A 33 6.68 -17.09 -13.57
N ALA A 34 6.10 -17.60 -12.49
CA ALA A 34 5.52 -18.94 -12.42
C ALA A 34 4.44 -19.01 -11.33
N HIS A 35 3.76 -20.15 -11.23
CA HIS A 35 2.90 -20.45 -10.08
C HIS A 35 3.78 -20.78 -8.86
N VAL A 36 3.89 -19.82 -7.95
CA VAL A 36 4.65 -19.89 -6.68
C VAL A 36 3.71 -20.09 -5.49
N SER A 37 2.44 -19.68 -5.63
CA SER A 37 1.43 -19.72 -4.59
C SER A 37 0.03 -19.98 -5.16
N SER A 38 -0.80 -20.63 -4.35
CA SER A 38 -2.22 -20.86 -4.63
C SER A 38 -3.12 -19.72 -4.17
N GLY A 39 -2.56 -18.68 -3.57
CA GLY A 39 -3.25 -17.42 -3.29
C GLY A 39 -2.86 -16.75 -1.98
N TYR A 40 -3.55 -15.63 -1.73
CA TYR A 40 -3.31 -14.73 -0.60
C TYR A 40 -4.58 -14.62 0.25
N SER A 41 -4.42 -14.55 1.57
CA SER A 41 -5.52 -14.40 2.53
C SER A 41 -5.08 -13.62 3.77
N GLN A 42 -6.04 -13.27 4.65
CA GLN A 42 -5.77 -12.64 5.95
C GLN A 42 -4.92 -11.36 5.87
N CYS A 43 -5.17 -10.51 4.86
CA CYS A 43 -4.44 -9.26 4.74
C CYS A 43 -4.80 -8.31 5.89
N SER A 44 -3.81 -7.61 6.42
CA SER A 44 -3.98 -6.71 7.56
C SER A 44 -3.09 -5.49 7.48
N TRP A 45 -3.61 -4.38 8.00
CA TRP A 45 -2.89 -3.13 8.18
C TRP A 45 -3.08 -2.67 9.61
N LYS A 46 -1.97 -2.40 10.31
CA LYS A 46 -1.99 -1.94 11.69
C LYS A 46 -1.06 -0.75 11.86
N ASP A 47 -1.63 0.39 12.22
CA ASP A 47 -0.87 1.53 12.70
C ASP A 47 -0.27 1.22 14.08
N ASN A 48 1.03 1.44 14.24
CA ASN A 48 1.72 1.17 15.50
C ASN A 48 1.78 2.41 16.41
N GLY A 49 1.39 3.59 15.94
CA GLY A 49 1.40 4.84 16.73
C GLY A 49 2.80 5.46 16.95
N ASP A 50 3.86 4.86 16.38
CA ASP A 50 5.25 5.26 16.53
C ASP A 50 5.88 5.74 15.20
N GLY A 51 5.04 6.14 14.25
CA GLY A 51 5.46 6.48 12.88
C GLY A 51 5.69 5.26 11.98
N THR A 52 5.40 4.05 12.45
CA THR A 52 5.45 2.82 11.63
C THR A 52 4.07 2.18 11.46
N VAL A 53 3.98 1.32 10.45
CA VAL A 53 2.83 0.46 10.19
C VAL A 53 3.33 -0.99 10.12
N THR A 54 2.52 -1.91 10.63
CA THR A 54 2.68 -3.35 10.41
C THR A 54 1.66 -3.80 9.36
N VAL A 55 2.15 -4.36 8.26
CA VAL A 55 1.32 -5.03 7.25
C VAL A 55 1.47 -6.54 7.39
N GLY A 56 0.42 -7.28 7.11
CA GLY A 56 0.44 -8.74 7.14
C GLY A 56 -0.35 -9.36 6.00
N VAL A 57 0.08 -10.54 5.55
CA VAL A 57 -0.61 -11.37 4.56
C VAL A 57 -0.28 -12.84 4.81
N THR A 58 -1.25 -13.72 4.64
CA THR A 58 -1.04 -15.16 4.58
C THR A 58 -0.89 -15.58 3.12
N ILE A 59 0.25 -16.16 2.77
CA ILE A 59 0.57 -16.69 1.44
C ILE A 59 0.51 -18.22 1.51
N ASN A 60 -0.25 -18.84 0.60
CA ASN A 60 -0.25 -20.30 0.44
C ASN A 60 0.79 -20.67 -0.61
N TYR A 61 2.03 -20.92 -0.20
CA TYR A 61 3.10 -21.31 -1.11
C TYR A 61 2.80 -22.69 -1.69
N ASP A 62 3.01 -22.81 -2.99
CA ASP A 62 2.90 -24.07 -3.71
C ASP A 62 4.22 -24.83 -3.67
N TYR A 63 4.18 -26.06 -4.18
CA TYR A 63 5.34 -26.90 -4.30
C TYR A 63 6.32 -26.28 -5.29
N MET A 64 7.53 -25.97 -4.83
CA MET A 64 8.62 -25.65 -5.73
C MET A 64 9.39 -26.94 -6.01
N PRO A 65 9.45 -27.44 -7.26
CA PRO A 65 10.16 -28.66 -7.59
C PRO A 65 11.57 -28.63 -7.02
N ASN A 66 11.82 -29.55 -6.10
CA ASN A 66 13.12 -29.64 -5.46
C ASN A 66 14.17 -29.94 -6.52
N VAL A 67 15.10 -29.01 -6.62
CA VAL A 67 16.25 -29.02 -7.52
C VAL A 67 17.50 -29.56 -6.80
N ASN A 68 17.29 -30.25 -5.67
CA ASN A 68 18.27 -31.16 -5.07
C ASN A 68 18.64 -32.35 -5.98
N GLY A 69 18.04 -32.49 -7.16
CA GLY A 69 18.61 -33.27 -8.25
C GLY A 69 19.64 -32.42 -8.99
N SER A 70 20.93 -32.72 -8.79
CA SER A 70 22.12 -32.01 -9.26
C SER A 70 22.27 -31.86 -10.80
N GLY A 71 21.19 -31.92 -11.58
CA GLY A 71 21.20 -31.92 -13.04
C GLY A 71 20.31 -30.85 -13.69
N GLY A 72 19.58 -30.04 -12.93
CA GLY A 72 18.86 -28.87 -13.45
C GLY A 72 19.68 -27.59 -13.28
N PRO A 73 19.59 -26.61 -14.20
CA PRO A 73 20.35 -25.34 -14.11
C PRO A 73 19.92 -24.47 -12.91
N MET A 74 18.63 -24.50 -12.56
CA MET A 74 18.07 -23.67 -11.50
C MET A 74 17.95 -24.45 -10.19
N VAL A 75 18.46 -23.91 -9.09
CA VAL A 75 18.42 -24.48 -7.74
C VAL A 75 17.70 -23.52 -6.80
N PHE A 76 16.56 -23.94 -6.23
CA PHE A 76 15.81 -23.27 -5.17
C PHE A 76 16.73 -23.06 -3.98
N GLN A 77 16.80 -21.83 -3.52
CA GLN A 77 17.58 -21.45 -2.35
C GLN A 77 16.67 -21.10 -1.18
N ALA A 78 15.63 -20.31 -1.42
CA ALA A 78 14.69 -19.88 -0.39
C ALA A 78 13.38 -19.32 -0.98
N ARG A 79 12.35 -19.23 -0.16
CA ARG A 79 11.16 -18.41 -0.39
C ARG A 79 11.56 -16.95 -0.35
N GLY A 80 10.97 -16.18 -1.26
CA GLY A 80 11.05 -14.74 -1.34
C GLY A 80 9.69 -14.09 -1.08
N VAL A 81 9.74 -12.87 -0.56
CA VAL A 81 8.60 -11.97 -0.48
C VAL A 81 8.99 -10.66 -1.14
N MET A 82 8.35 -10.35 -2.25
CA MET A 82 8.58 -9.11 -2.98
C MET A 82 7.63 -8.03 -2.47
N PHE A 83 8.18 -6.85 -2.20
CA PHE A 83 7.42 -5.66 -1.85
C PHE A 83 7.52 -4.61 -2.94
N TYR A 84 6.37 -4.07 -3.30
CA TYR A 84 6.23 -2.91 -4.18
C TYR A 84 5.65 -1.75 -3.37
N SER A 85 6.32 -0.61 -3.47
CA SER A 85 5.85 0.68 -2.94
C SER A 85 5.61 1.63 -4.09
N TYR A 86 4.71 2.59 -3.91
CA TYR A 86 4.25 3.44 -5.00
C TYR A 86 4.48 4.91 -4.69
N ASP A 87 4.67 5.70 -5.74
CA ASP A 87 4.74 7.15 -5.66
C ASP A 87 3.34 7.77 -5.66
N LYS A 88 3.25 9.09 -5.58
CA LYS A 88 1.98 9.84 -5.64
C LYS A 88 1.10 9.56 -6.87
N THR A 89 1.68 9.05 -7.97
CA THR A 89 0.96 8.69 -9.20
C THR A 89 0.55 7.21 -9.23
N GLY A 90 0.94 6.45 -8.21
CA GLY A 90 0.76 5.01 -8.14
C GLY A 90 1.76 4.25 -9.01
N ALA A 91 2.84 4.88 -9.48
CA ALA A 91 3.92 4.18 -10.17
C ALA A 91 4.86 3.52 -9.14
N PRO A 92 5.43 2.33 -9.42
CA PRO A 92 6.38 1.71 -8.51
C PRO A 92 7.59 2.62 -8.24
N LYS A 93 7.91 2.82 -6.97
CA LYS A 93 9.13 3.53 -6.55
C LYS A 93 10.32 2.62 -6.73
N GLN A 94 11.43 3.20 -7.17
CA GLN A 94 12.68 2.46 -7.27
C GLN A 94 13.13 1.94 -5.90
N ASN A 95 13.17 0.63 -5.75
CA ASN A 95 13.70 -0.20 -4.68
C ASN A 95 14.16 0.57 -3.43
N THR A 96 13.19 1.02 -2.63
CA THR A 96 13.47 1.81 -1.42
C THR A 96 13.71 0.95 -0.17
N PHE A 97 13.75 -0.38 -0.30
CA PHE A 97 13.64 -1.31 0.84
C PHE A 97 12.53 -0.86 1.80
N VAL A 98 11.29 -0.86 1.28
CA VAL A 98 10.14 -0.24 1.93
C VAL A 98 9.91 -0.78 3.35
N ALA A 99 10.09 -2.08 3.57
CA ALA A 99 10.03 -2.70 4.88
C ALA A 99 11.40 -2.69 5.57
N ASP A 100 11.41 -2.31 6.84
CA ASP A 100 12.60 -2.36 7.68
C ASP A 100 12.90 -3.79 8.11
N TYR A 101 11.83 -4.55 8.40
CA TYR A 101 11.85 -5.93 8.85
C TYR A 101 10.72 -6.72 8.21
N VAL A 102 11.00 -7.95 7.80
CA VAL A 102 10.03 -8.90 7.29
C VAL A 102 10.18 -10.22 8.05
N TRP A 103 9.06 -10.80 8.46
CA TRP A 103 8.99 -12.09 9.13
C TRP A 103 8.16 -13.06 8.31
N LEU A 104 8.62 -14.30 8.23
CA LEU A 104 7.89 -15.43 7.66
C LEU A 104 7.63 -16.44 8.79
N ASN A 105 6.37 -16.66 9.14
CA ASN A 105 5.97 -17.49 10.29
C ASN A 105 6.68 -17.08 11.60
N GLY A 106 6.84 -15.78 11.82
CA GLY A 106 7.52 -15.23 13.01
C GLY A 106 9.05 -15.28 12.97
N VAL A 107 9.65 -15.91 11.95
CA VAL A 107 11.10 -15.92 11.76
C VAL A 107 11.50 -14.70 10.93
N GLY A 108 12.08 -13.71 11.61
CA GLY A 108 12.48 -12.44 11.04
C GLY A 108 13.76 -12.53 10.24
N TYR A 109 13.94 -11.62 9.29
CA TYR A 109 15.18 -11.49 8.57
C TYR A 109 15.43 -10.06 8.05
N THR A 110 16.71 -9.76 7.82
CA THR A 110 17.19 -8.42 7.47
C THR A 110 18.08 -8.35 6.23
N ASP A 111 18.56 -9.48 5.68
CA ASP A 111 19.26 -9.40 4.38
C ASP A 111 18.22 -9.11 3.30
N ARG A 112 18.66 -8.27 2.38
CA ARG A 112 17.82 -7.58 1.42
C ARG A 112 18.52 -7.74 0.10
N GLN A 113 17.85 -8.41 -0.82
CA GLN A 113 18.36 -8.54 -2.16
C GLN A 113 17.46 -7.73 -3.07
N SER A 114 18.07 -7.14 -4.08
CA SER A 114 17.32 -6.60 -5.19
C SER A 114 18.17 -6.69 -6.43
N THR A 115 17.68 -7.48 -7.36
CA THR A 115 18.24 -7.65 -8.69
C THR A 115 17.67 -6.59 -9.64
N LEU A 116 16.48 -6.07 -9.34
CA LEU A 116 15.75 -5.13 -10.17
C LEU A 116 15.34 -3.85 -9.41
N PRO A 117 15.14 -2.72 -10.12
CA PRO A 117 14.80 -1.46 -9.48
C PRO A 117 13.35 -1.37 -9.03
N GLU A 118 12.40 -2.16 -9.52
CA GLU A 118 10.96 -1.93 -9.27
C GLU A 118 10.44 -2.50 -7.94
N TYR A 119 11.17 -3.43 -7.32
CA TYR A 119 10.76 -4.11 -6.09
C TYR A 119 11.93 -4.28 -5.13
N ALA A 120 11.61 -4.64 -3.89
CA ALA A 120 12.57 -5.18 -2.93
C ALA A 120 12.18 -6.64 -2.62
N ILE A 121 13.13 -7.57 -2.72
CA ILE A 121 12.88 -8.97 -2.32
C ILE A 121 13.53 -9.25 -0.96
N TYR A 122 12.72 -9.80 -0.06
CA TYR A 122 13.13 -10.25 1.26
C TYR A 122 13.10 -11.78 1.25
N THR A 123 14.21 -12.39 1.63
CA THR A 123 14.46 -13.84 1.61
C THR A 123 15.44 -14.13 2.74
N ASN A 124 15.66 -15.37 3.19
CA ASN A 124 16.77 -15.69 4.10
C ASN A 124 17.77 -16.61 3.41
N LEU A 125 18.74 -16.00 2.72
CA LEU A 125 19.81 -16.67 2.00
C LEU A 125 21.10 -16.79 2.80
N GLN A 126 21.06 -16.79 4.14
CA GLN A 126 22.28 -17.11 4.90
C GLN A 126 22.74 -18.51 4.52
N PHE A 127 23.73 -18.53 3.60
CA PHE A 127 24.43 -19.68 3.03
C PHE A 127 24.52 -20.76 4.09
N PRO A 128 24.06 -21.99 3.84
CA PRO A 128 23.95 -22.95 4.92
C PRO A 128 25.35 -23.22 5.47
N PRO A 129 25.68 -22.88 6.74
CA PRO A 129 26.40 -23.89 7.48
C PRO A 129 25.43 -25.07 7.56
N THR A 130 25.92 -26.25 7.24
CA THR A 130 25.23 -27.55 7.25
C THR A 130 24.57 -27.94 8.59
N SER A 131 24.35 -26.99 9.49
CA SER A 131 23.89 -27.11 10.87
C SER A 131 22.83 -26.09 11.31
N LEU A 132 22.38 -25.16 10.45
CA LEU A 132 21.31 -24.23 10.86
C LEU A 132 19.96 -24.95 10.96
N PRO A 133 19.13 -24.60 11.97
CA PRO A 133 17.78 -25.14 12.11
C PRO A 133 16.97 -24.84 10.84
N LYS A 134 16.16 -25.81 10.41
CA LYS A 134 15.23 -25.64 9.28
C LYS A 134 14.40 -24.38 9.52
N THR A 135 14.55 -23.40 8.64
CA THR A 135 13.78 -22.15 8.67
C THR A 135 12.61 -22.28 7.68
N PRO A 136 11.48 -21.59 7.91
CA PRO A 136 10.38 -21.56 6.94
C PRO A 136 10.80 -20.93 5.60
N TRP A 137 11.88 -20.15 5.58
CA TRP A 137 12.40 -19.54 4.37
C TRP A 137 13.01 -20.57 3.41
N VAL A 138 13.54 -21.69 3.89
CA VAL A 138 14.13 -22.73 3.03
C VAL A 138 13.19 -23.91 2.78
N GLU A 139 11.91 -23.80 3.15
CA GLU A 139 10.91 -24.84 2.94
C GLU A 139 10.37 -24.77 1.50
N TRP A 140 10.81 -25.70 0.67
CA TRP A 140 10.42 -25.84 -0.74
C TRP A 140 9.07 -26.55 -0.93
N ARG A 141 8.57 -27.25 0.09
CA ARG A 141 7.25 -27.90 0.04
C ARG A 141 6.13 -26.87 0.14
N PRO A 142 4.89 -27.22 -0.23
CA PRO A 142 3.73 -26.37 0.01
C PRO A 142 3.51 -26.13 1.49
N PHE A 143 3.22 -24.88 1.86
CA PHE A 143 2.79 -24.51 3.21
C PHE A 143 2.08 -23.16 3.20
N SER A 144 1.27 -22.92 4.23
CA SER A 144 0.70 -21.60 4.48
C SER A 144 1.65 -20.79 5.36
N ALA A 145 2.03 -19.60 4.90
CA ALA A 145 2.99 -18.74 5.54
C ALA A 145 2.34 -17.41 5.92
N THR A 146 2.44 -17.04 7.19
CA THR A 146 2.09 -15.69 7.66
C THR A 146 3.30 -14.79 7.48
N VAL A 147 3.18 -13.89 6.51
CA VAL A 147 4.12 -12.80 6.28
C VAL A 147 3.68 -11.60 7.09
N THR A 148 4.60 -11.03 7.87
CA THR A 148 4.42 -9.71 8.47
C THR A 148 5.59 -8.82 8.13
N ALA A 149 5.34 -7.53 7.97
CA ALA A 149 6.39 -6.56 7.68
C ALA A 149 6.14 -5.24 8.41
N ARG A 150 7.21 -4.65 8.92
CA ARG A 150 7.18 -3.33 9.55
C ARG A 150 7.74 -2.30 8.58
N ILE A 151 6.96 -1.27 8.30
CA ILE A 151 7.25 -0.22 7.32
C ILE A 151 7.19 1.14 8.01
N GLN A 152 8.13 2.03 7.68
CA GLN A 152 8.05 3.43 8.12
C GLN A 152 7.00 4.18 7.29
N LYS A 153 6.07 4.89 7.94
CA LYS A 153 5.05 5.67 7.22
C LYS A 153 5.67 6.67 6.25
N ALA A 154 6.82 7.25 6.61
CA ALA A 154 7.55 8.18 5.74
C ALA A 154 7.92 7.58 4.36
N LYS A 155 8.20 6.27 4.28
CA LYS A 155 8.56 5.60 3.02
C LYS A 155 7.38 5.46 2.05
N ILE A 156 6.16 5.43 2.60
CA ILE A 156 4.89 5.25 1.89
C ILE A 156 3.94 6.45 2.08
N ALA A 157 4.46 7.62 2.43
CA ALA A 157 3.64 8.78 2.76
C ALA A 157 2.85 9.29 1.55
N GLU A 158 3.44 9.20 0.35
CA GLU A 158 2.79 9.62 -0.90
C GLU A 158 1.71 8.64 -1.35
N TRP A 159 1.84 7.38 -0.98
CA TRP A 159 0.91 6.31 -1.33
C TRP A 159 0.86 5.30 -0.18
N PRO A 160 -0.08 5.44 0.78
CA PRO A 160 -0.14 4.64 2.01
C PRO A 160 -0.70 3.24 1.74
N ALA A 161 0.00 2.50 0.88
CA ALA A 161 -0.27 1.13 0.52
C ALA A 161 0.97 0.46 -0.07
N VAL A 162 0.99 -0.87 -0.03
CA VAL A 162 2.03 -1.71 -0.65
C VAL A 162 1.40 -2.90 -1.33
N SER A 163 2.10 -3.44 -2.34
CA SER A 163 1.79 -4.76 -2.88
C SER A 163 2.81 -5.78 -2.41
N ILE A 164 2.33 -6.94 -1.97
CA ILE A 164 3.14 -8.05 -1.46
C ILE A 164 2.94 -9.23 -2.40
N ARG A 165 4.02 -9.70 -3.02
CA ARG A 165 3.99 -10.79 -3.99
C ARG A 165 4.85 -11.95 -3.51
N ALA A 166 4.32 -13.16 -3.60
CA ALA A 166 5.08 -14.36 -3.33
C ALA A 166 6.18 -14.53 -4.38
N ALA A 167 7.34 -15.00 -3.95
CA ALA A 167 8.45 -15.30 -4.84
C ALA A 167 9.24 -16.51 -4.33
N ASP A 168 10.05 -17.08 -5.21
CA ASP A 168 11.09 -18.05 -4.90
C ASP A 168 12.42 -17.51 -5.41
N VAL A 169 13.46 -17.64 -4.59
CA VAL A 169 14.82 -17.25 -4.92
C VAL A 169 15.60 -18.48 -5.34
N THR A 170 16.24 -18.39 -6.50
CA THR A 170 17.08 -19.45 -7.05
C THR A 170 18.53 -18.97 -7.20
N ASN A 171 19.44 -19.88 -7.53
CA ASN A 171 20.83 -19.57 -7.85
C ASN A 171 21.03 -18.75 -9.15
N GLU A 172 20.01 -18.63 -10.01
CA GLU A 172 20.11 -17.88 -11.27
C GLU A 172 19.29 -16.58 -11.22
N PHE A 173 18.01 -16.68 -10.89
CA PHE A 173 17.10 -15.54 -10.84
C PHE A 173 15.93 -15.73 -9.87
N ASP A 174 15.26 -14.62 -9.56
CA ASP A 174 14.04 -14.62 -8.76
C ASP A 174 12.85 -15.05 -9.62
N ILE A 175 11.97 -15.88 -9.06
CA ILE A 175 10.71 -16.31 -9.68
C ILE A 175 9.57 -15.68 -8.90
N ALA A 176 8.79 -14.81 -9.55
CA ALA A 176 7.66 -14.13 -8.94
C ALA A 176 6.32 -14.83 -9.27
N GLU A 177 5.36 -14.74 -8.36
CA GLU A 177 4.02 -15.31 -8.53
C GLU A 177 3.29 -14.73 -9.76
N ILE A 178 2.93 -15.56 -10.73
CA ILE A 178 2.32 -15.13 -11.99
C ILE A 178 0.92 -14.51 -11.83
N THR A 179 0.16 -14.88 -10.81
CA THR A 179 -1.19 -14.36 -10.55
C THR A 179 -1.21 -12.96 -9.92
N GLY A 180 -0.04 -12.39 -9.63
CA GLY A 180 0.12 -11.06 -9.08
C GLY A 180 0.36 -11.06 -7.58
N GLY A 181 -0.02 -9.97 -6.89
CA GLY A 181 0.27 -9.76 -5.48
C GLY A 181 -0.92 -9.24 -4.68
N ALA A 182 -0.84 -9.38 -3.36
CA ALA A 182 -1.80 -8.82 -2.42
C ALA A 182 -1.53 -7.33 -2.19
N TYR A 183 -2.54 -6.51 -2.45
CA TYR A 183 -2.55 -5.08 -2.16
C TYR A 183 -3.05 -4.84 -0.73
N VAL A 184 -2.20 -4.20 0.07
CA VAL A 184 -2.49 -3.89 1.47
C VAL A 184 -2.40 -2.38 1.66
N SER A 185 -3.50 -1.78 2.11
CA SER A 185 -3.62 -0.35 2.39
C SER A 185 -4.25 -0.13 3.76
N ALA A 186 -4.34 1.13 4.18
CA ALA A 186 -4.99 1.50 5.44
C ALA A 186 -6.45 1.02 5.57
N ASP A 187 -7.13 0.75 4.45
CA ASP A 187 -8.51 0.26 4.42
C ASP A 187 -8.64 -1.26 4.54
N THR A 188 -7.52 -1.98 4.52
CA THR A 188 -7.52 -3.44 4.49
C THR A 188 -8.10 -4.02 5.79
N THR A 189 -9.20 -4.75 5.67
CA THR A 189 -9.97 -5.32 6.79
C THR A 189 -10.11 -6.84 6.64
N GLY A 190 -8.99 -7.57 6.75
CA GLY A 190 -8.95 -9.04 6.79
C GLY A 190 -8.99 -9.75 5.42
N GLY A 191 -9.59 -9.13 4.40
CA GLY A 191 -9.56 -9.62 3.01
C GLY A 191 -8.37 -9.06 2.22
N CYS A 192 -7.85 -9.85 1.27
CA CYS A 192 -6.80 -9.40 0.35
C CYS A 192 -7.41 -8.92 -0.97
N THR A 193 -7.06 -7.71 -1.39
CA THR A 193 -7.30 -7.25 -2.77
C THR A 193 -6.13 -7.72 -3.61
N LEU A 194 -6.39 -8.43 -4.73
CA LEU A 194 -5.32 -8.88 -5.63
C LEU A 194 -5.10 -7.86 -6.74
N ILE A 195 -3.83 -7.59 -7.05
CA ILE A 195 -3.42 -6.85 -8.25
C ILE A 195 -2.66 -7.81 -9.15
N ALA A 196 -3.13 -7.97 -10.39
CA ALA A 196 -2.54 -8.88 -11.37
C ALA A 196 -1.09 -8.51 -11.72
N ASP A 197 -0.81 -7.22 -11.86
CA ASP A 197 0.54 -6.71 -12.12
C ASP A 197 0.87 -5.56 -11.16
N PRO A 198 1.74 -5.77 -10.16
CA PRO A 198 2.16 -4.73 -9.22
C PRO A 198 2.92 -3.56 -9.87
N ILE A 199 3.35 -3.66 -11.13
CA ILE A 199 4.02 -2.58 -11.88
C ILE A 199 2.99 -1.63 -12.49
N VAL A 200 1.77 -2.10 -12.71
CA VAL A 200 0.65 -1.27 -13.16
C VAL A 200 0.08 -0.50 -11.98
N THR A 201 -0.30 0.76 -12.24
CA THR A 201 -0.87 1.67 -11.24
C THR A 201 -2.04 1.01 -10.50
N PRO A 202 -1.92 0.79 -9.17
CA PRO A 202 -2.98 0.19 -8.40
C PRO A 202 -4.09 1.21 -8.10
N PRO A 203 -5.28 0.76 -7.67
CA PRO A 203 -6.31 1.66 -7.18
C PRO A 203 -5.78 2.53 -6.03
N PRO A 204 -6.04 3.85 -6.03
CA PRO A 204 -5.58 4.70 -4.95
C PRO A 204 -6.22 4.29 -3.61
N PRO A 205 -5.45 4.28 -2.50
CA PRO A 205 -6.02 4.04 -1.18
C PRO A 205 -6.99 5.17 -0.82
N ARG A 206 -8.04 4.88 -0.04
CA ARG A 206 -8.95 5.96 0.36
C ARG A 206 -8.20 6.96 1.26
N PRO A 207 -8.45 8.26 1.09
CA PRO A 207 -7.86 9.26 1.95
C PRO A 207 -8.33 9.02 3.40
N GLN A 208 -7.38 8.93 4.32
CA GLN A 208 -7.69 8.94 5.75
C GLN A 208 -8.11 10.37 6.13
N ILE A 209 -9.40 10.55 6.42
CA ILE A 209 -9.93 11.82 6.89
C ILE A 209 -9.81 11.82 8.41
N GLU A 210 -8.74 12.41 8.93
CA GLU A 210 -8.64 12.71 10.35
C GLU A 210 -9.49 13.94 10.68
N LEU A 211 -10.59 13.73 11.41
CA LEU A 211 -11.43 14.80 11.94
C LEU A 211 -10.93 15.18 13.33
N THR A 212 -10.03 16.15 13.41
CA THR A 212 -9.62 16.74 14.70
C THR A 212 -10.73 17.66 15.19
N VAL A 213 -11.52 17.19 16.16
CA VAL A 213 -12.52 18.02 16.83
C VAL A 213 -11.92 18.54 18.13
N THR A 214 -11.51 19.80 18.14
CA THR A 214 -11.18 20.49 19.38
C THR A 214 -12.50 20.87 20.04
N ALA A 215 -12.94 20.08 21.04
CA ALA A 215 -14.08 20.48 21.85
C ALA A 215 -13.68 21.79 22.57
N PRO A 216 -14.41 22.90 22.38
CA PRO A 216 -14.16 24.11 23.15
C PRO A 216 -14.33 23.77 24.62
N ASP A 217 -13.57 24.45 25.48
CA ASP A 217 -13.52 24.22 26.91
C ASP A 217 -14.90 24.47 27.52
N TRP A 218 -15.76 23.45 27.49
CA TRP A 218 -17.10 23.51 28.05
C TRP A 218 -16.92 23.46 29.55
N ASN A 219 -16.77 24.63 30.17
CA ASN A 219 -17.00 24.79 31.59
C ASN A 219 -18.49 24.49 31.85
N LEU A 220 -18.79 23.21 32.10
CA LEU A 220 -20.16 22.76 32.34
C LEU A 220 -20.74 23.37 33.62
N GLY A 221 -19.90 23.96 34.48
CA GLY A 221 -20.28 24.34 35.83
C GLY A 221 -20.74 23.12 36.64
N GLU A 222 -21.19 23.34 37.86
CA GLU A 222 -21.89 22.30 38.60
C GLU A 222 -23.28 22.11 37.98
N LEU A 223 -23.54 20.93 37.40
CA LEU A 223 -24.89 20.55 37.00
C LEU A 223 -25.68 20.23 38.29
N PRO A 224 -26.85 20.86 38.52
CA PRO A 224 -27.70 20.52 39.65
C PRO A 224 -28.05 19.02 39.62
N ARG A 225 -28.30 18.41 40.79
CA ARG A 225 -28.78 17.02 40.84
C ARG A 225 -30.16 16.93 40.17
N GLY A 226 -30.31 16.03 39.19
CA GLY A 226 -31.56 15.80 38.44
C GLY A 226 -31.37 15.71 36.93
N ASN A 227 -32.45 15.46 36.19
CA ASN A 227 -32.46 15.54 34.72
C ASN A 227 -32.46 17.01 34.31
N ASN A 228 -31.28 17.54 34.03
CA ASN A 228 -31.10 18.93 33.60
C ASN A 228 -30.64 18.96 32.13
N GLU A 229 -31.30 19.78 31.34
CA GLU A 229 -30.93 20.09 29.96
C GLU A 229 -30.27 21.46 29.92
N LYS A 230 -29.06 21.56 29.36
CA LYS A 230 -28.35 22.83 29.17
C LYS A 230 -28.20 23.09 27.68
N VAL A 231 -28.99 24.05 27.17
CA VAL A 231 -28.92 24.50 25.79
C VAL A 231 -27.85 25.60 25.70
N PHE A 232 -26.78 25.33 24.97
CA PHE A 232 -25.75 26.34 24.73
C PHE A 232 -26.18 27.24 23.55
N PRO A 233 -26.21 28.57 23.71
CA PRO A 233 -26.34 29.46 22.57
C PRO A 233 -25.05 29.35 21.75
N LEU A 234 -25.15 28.84 20.51
CA LEU A 234 -24.04 28.87 19.57
C LEU A 234 -23.60 30.34 19.39
N PRO A 235 -22.33 30.70 19.64
CA PRO A 235 -21.84 31.98 19.16
C PRO A 235 -21.86 31.97 17.63
N ARG A 236 -22.15 33.13 17.03
CA ARG A 236 -22.19 33.34 15.56
C ARG A 236 -20.84 33.14 14.85
N SER A 237 -19.83 32.62 15.53
CA SER A 237 -18.51 32.30 14.97
C SER A 237 -18.44 30.81 14.63
N SER A 238 -18.72 30.54 13.35
CA SER A 238 -18.11 29.49 12.51
C SER A 238 -17.54 28.25 13.19
N PHE A 239 -18.17 27.10 12.95
CA PHE A 239 -17.43 25.85 12.76
C PHE A 239 -16.45 26.07 11.59
N VAL A 240 -15.15 26.07 11.86
CA VAL A 240 -14.14 26.03 10.81
C VAL A 240 -13.74 24.57 10.64
N LEU A 241 -14.22 23.96 9.55
CA LEU A 241 -13.60 22.76 9.02
C LEU A 241 -12.32 23.23 8.32
N GLU A 242 -11.17 23.14 8.99
CA GLU A 242 -9.89 23.20 8.28
C GLU A 242 -9.72 21.85 7.57
N GLN A 243 -10.20 21.78 6.34
CA GLN A 243 -9.79 20.72 5.42
C GLN A 243 -8.42 21.10 4.85
N PRO A 244 -7.44 20.18 4.77
CA PRO A 244 -6.36 20.36 3.83
C PRO A 244 -6.99 20.48 2.44
N THR A 245 -6.66 21.57 1.74
CA THR A 245 -7.29 22.04 0.50
C THR A 245 -7.47 20.93 -0.54
N CYS A 246 -8.66 20.33 -0.61
CA CYS A 246 -9.10 19.60 -1.78
C CYS A 246 -9.73 20.61 -2.75
N SER A 247 -8.99 20.99 -3.78
CA SER A 247 -9.54 21.73 -4.91
C SER A 247 -10.66 20.90 -5.55
N GLY A 248 -11.91 21.39 -5.50
CA GLY A 248 -12.98 20.89 -6.37
C GLY A 248 -14.35 20.58 -5.75
N ILE A 249 -14.55 20.63 -4.42
CA ILE A 249 -15.87 20.34 -3.84
C ILE A 249 -16.52 21.61 -3.28
N SER A 250 -17.58 22.08 -3.96
CA SER A 250 -18.46 23.12 -3.45
C SER A 250 -19.54 22.48 -2.57
N ILE A 251 -19.51 22.74 -1.25
CA ILE A 251 -20.59 22.38 -0.33
C ILE A 251 -21.45 23.63 -0.12
N SER A 252 -22.65 23.62 -0.68
CA SER A 252 -23.66 24.65 -0.44
C SER A 252 -24.25 24.52 0.97
N ARG A 253 -24.41 25.69 1.60
CA ARG A 253 -24.83 25.90 2.99
C ARG A 253 -26.23 25.33 3.25
N MET A 254 -26.35 24.13 3.80
CA MET A 254 -27.61 23.65 4.39
C MET A 254 -27.70 24.12 5.84
N ARG A 255 -28.63 25.04 6.10
CA ARG A 255 -29.23 25.19 7.42
C ARG A 255 -29.90 23.86 7.70
N ASP A 256 -29.47 23.13 8.72
CA ASP A 256 -30.36 22.37 9.61
C ASP A 256 -29.56 21.77 10.78
N SER A 257 -30.25 21.69 11.91
CA SER A 257 -29.79 21.41 13.27
C SER A 257 -28.93 20.15 13.43
N LEU A 258 -27.82 20.28 14.17
CA LEU A 258 -27.09 19.17 14.79
C LEU A 258 -27.56 19.03 16.24
N SER A 259 -28.02 17.84 16.61
CA SER A 259 -28.38 17.47 17.99
C SER A 259 -27.31 16.52 18.55
N MET A 260 -26.69 16.90 19.67
CA MET A 260 -25.67 16.09 20.36
C MET A 260 -26.27 15.49 21.63
N HIS A 261 -26.31 14.16 21.70
CA HIS A 261 -26.68 13.44 22.93
C HIS A 261 -25.41 13.07 23.71
N ILE A 262 -25.27 13.64 24.91
CA ILE A 262 -24.21 13.26 25.86
C ILE A 262 -24.85 12.42 26.96
N THR A 263 -24.37 11.19 27.13
CA THR A 263 -24.77 10.34 28.26
C THR A 263 -23.59 10.22 29.21
N LYS A 264 -23.79 10.57 30.49
CA LYS A 264 -22.79 10.45 31.55
C LYS A 264 -23.13 9.24 32.40
N THR A 265 -22.21 8.28 32.47
CA THR A 265 -22.27 7.18 33.44
C THR A 265 -21.08 7.32 34.38
N ALA A 266 -21.23 6.95 35.65
CA ALA A 266 -20.23 7.20 36.68
C ALA A 266 -18.81 6.77 36.22
N GLY A 267 -17.94 7.76 35.98
CA GLY A 267 -16.54 7.55 35.59
C GLY A 267 -16.15 7.85 34.13
N SER A 268 -17.08 8.02 33.18
CA SER A 268 -16.75 8.44 31.81
C SER A 268 -17.90 9.17 31.08
N ALA A 269 -17.55 10.03 30.13
CA ALA A 269 -18.49 10.67 29.22
C ALA A 269 -18.20 10.19 27.79
N THR A 270 -19.22 9.69 27.09
CA THR A 270 -19.15 9.31 25.68
C THR A 270 -20.08 10.24 24.89
N ALA A 271 -19.53 10.93 23.90
CA ALA A 271 -20.31 11.74 22.96
C ALA A 271 -20.57 10.91 21.70
N ILE A 272 -21.84 10.72 21.36
CA ILE A 272 -22.24 10.07 20.11
C ILE A 272 -22.90 11.14 19.24
N CYS A 273 -22.29 11.41 18.09
CA CYS A 273 -22.83 12.35 17.12
C CYS A 273 -23.64 11.57 16.08
N SER A 274 -24.97 11.57 16.22
CA SER A 274 -25.88 10.89 15.30
C SER A 274 -26.56 11.90 14.38
N ARG A 275 -26.52 11.65 13.06
CA ARG A 275 -27.21 12.45 12.06
C ARG A 275 -28.69 12.02 12.02
N ILE A 276 -29.61 12.91 12.42
CA ILE A 276 -31.05 12.64 12.29
C ILE A 276 -31.48 13.06 10.88
N TRP A 277 -31.77 12.09 10.02
CA TRP A 277 -32.46 12.36 8.75
C TRP A 277 -33.95 12.59 9.04
N GLN A 278 -34.38 13.85 9.13
CA GLN A 278 -35.81 14.14 9.05
C GLN A 278 -36.21 14.20 7.57
N THR A 279 -36.90 13.18 7.09
CA THR A 279 -37.57 13.21 5.78
C THR A 279 -38.67 14.27 5.80
N PRO A 280 -38.68 15.25 4.88
CA PRO A 280 -39.71 16.27 4.85
C PRO A 280 -41.03 15.69 4.34
N HIS A 281 -42.06 15.66 5.19
CA HIS A 281 -43.44 15.44 4.79
C HIS A 281 -43.93 16.63 3.95
N ARG A 282 -44.13 16.43 2.63
CA ARG A 282 -44.86 17.38 1.78
C ARG A 282 -46.34 17.36 2.14
N ARG A 283 -46.86 18.45 2.71
CA ARG A 283 -48.30 18.75 2.69
C ARG A 283 -48.63 19.47 1.39
N CYS A 284 -49.43 18.85 0.53
CA CYS A 284 -50.10 19.55 -0.56
C CYS A 284 -51.20 20.44 0.02
N ARG A 285 -51.14 21.75 -0.24
CA ARG A 285 -52.25 22.68 -0.01
C ARG A 285 -53.09 22.75 -1.28
N THR A 286 -54.35 22.39 -1.16
CA THR A 286 -55.41 22.66 -2.14
C THR A 286 -55.73 24.14 -2.18
N GLY A 287 -55.90 24.68 -3.38
CA GLY A 287 -56.43 26.03 -3.60
C GLY A 287 -56.86 26.22 -5.05
N SER A 288 -58.14 25.97 -5.32
CA SER A 288 -58.89 26.53 -6.46
C SER A 288 -59.72 27.71 -5.93
N PRO A 289 -60.08 28.66 -6.78
CA PRO A 289 -61.35 28.54 -7.52
C PRO A 289 -61.17 28.19 -8.99
#